data_AF-A0A271J2R0-F1
#
_entry.id   AF-A0A271J2R0-F1
#
_cell.length_a   1.000
_cell.length_b   1.000
_cell.length_c   1.000
_cell.angle_alpha   90.00
_cell.angle_beta   90.00
_cell.angle_gamma   90.00
#
_symmetry.space_group_name_H-M   'P 1'
#
loop_
_entity.id
_entity.type
_entity.pdbx_description
1 polymer ?
#
loop_
_entity_poly.entity_id
_entity_poly.type
_entity_poly.pdbx_seq_one_letter_code
_entity_poly.pdbx_strand_id
1 'polypeptide(L)'
;MPALTLTPSVYHGTRRQGDFSWMLGQDAWSRSLFVYNDNESQSGVYLDQVDAGTVDPASSACQAGAGNGAIRPYQCLTPPRAAGVPTGPGWADLDDGKAAIDRALAHVRTLLETGDYDEVIYSAKSASEPGVLGSGTFSPPKDVLTYIPNELKRIVDEVNAIRDRSSLG
;
A
#
# COMPACT_ATOMS: atom_id res chain seq x y z
N MET A 1 3.12 -20.49 -7.65
CA MET A 1 2.51 -19.53 -6.70
C MET A 1 1.15 -19.13 -7.25
N PRO A 2 0.11 -18.93 -6.43
CA PRO A 2 -1.15 -18.38 -6.93
C PRO A 2 -0.93 -16.99 -7.54
N ALA A 3 -1.77 -16.63 -8.51
CA ALA A 3 -1.78 -15.30 -9.09
C ALA A 3 -2.21 -14.28 -8.03
N LEU A 4 -1.54 -13.12 -8.03
CA LEU A 4 -1.90 -11.97 -7.22
C LEU A 4 -3.25 -11.40 -7.68
N THR A 5 -4.13 -11.11 -6.73
CA THR A 5 -5.32 -10.30 -6.95
C THR A 5 -5.10 -8.87 -6.48
N LEU A 6 -5.81 -7.92 -7.10
CA LEU A 6 -5.87 -6.52 -6.65
C LEU A 6 -7.31 -6.21 -6.23
N THR A 7 -7.53 -5.99 -4.95
CA THR A 7 -8.86 -5.85 -4.34
C THR A 7 -9.08 -4.43 -3.81
N PRO A 8 -10.04 -3.66 -4.37
CA PRO A 8 -10.44 -2.39 -3.78
C PRO A 8 -11.17 -2.63 -2.46
N SER A 9 -10.81 -1.89 -1.43
CA SER A 9 -11.48 -1.93 -0.13
C SER A 9 -11.98 -0.54 0.26
N VAL A 10 -13.26 -0.45 0.60
CA VAL A 10 -13.92 0.82 0.93
C VAL A 10 -14.11 0.90 2.44
N TYR A 11 -13.66 2.00 3.05
CA TYR A 11 -13.81 2.19 4.48
C TYR A 11 -15.27 2.50 4.85
N HIS A 12 -15.87 1.64 5.69
CA HIS A 12 -17.26 1.77 6.16
C HIS A 12 -17.38 1.98 7.68
N GLY A 13 -16.29 2.40 8.33
CA GLY A 13 -16.19 2.51 9.78
C GLY A 13 -15.38 1.37 10.40
N THR A 14 -15.17 1.45 11.71
CA THR A 14 -14.28 0.53 12.45
C THR A 14 -14.87 -0.87 12.64
N ARG A 15 -14.01 -1.86 12.85
CA ARG A 15 -14.37 -3.25 13.23
C ARG A 15 -15.22 -3.99 12.20
N ARG A 16 -14.94 -3.77 10.91
CA ARG A 16 -15.61 -4.44 9.79
C ARG A 16 -14.71 -4.42 8.56
N GLN A 17 -15.07 -5.17 7.52
CA GLN A 17 -14.40 -5.10 6.24
C GLN A 17 -14.35 -3.65 5.73
N GLY A 18 -13.18 -3.22 5.27
CA GLY A 18 -12.89 -1.82 4.95
C GLY A 18 -11.96 -1.15 5.96
N ASP A 19 -12.01 -1.55 7.24
CA ASP A 19 -11.07 -1.15 8.29
C ASP A 19 -9.87 -2.11 8.29
N PHE A 20 -8.74 -1.63 7.77
CA PHE A 20 -7.55 -2.47 7.65
C PHE A 20 -7.02 -2.98 8.99
N SER A 21 -7.19 -2.21 10.07
CA SER A 21 -6.77 -2.64 11.40
C SER A 21 -7.55 -3.88 11.86
N TRP A 22 -8.85 -3.93 11.53
CA TRP A 22 -9.70 -5.08 11.82
C TRP A 22 -9.40 -6.26 10.90
N MET A 23 -9.21 -6.00 9.59
CA MET A 23 -8.92 -7.02 8.59
C MET A 23 -7.58 -7.73 8.87
N LEU A 24 -6.55 -7.02 9.31
CA LEU A 24 -5.25 -7.61 9.67
C LEU A 24 -5.34 -8.68 10.76
N GLY A 25 -6.35 -8.61 11.63
CA GLY A 25 -6.60 -9.58 12.69
C GLY A 25 -7.40 -10.82 12.27
N GLN A 26 -7.81 -10.95 11.00
CA GLN A 26 -8.54 -12.12 10.52
C GLN A 26 -7.67 -13.01 9.64
N ASP A 27 -7.81 -14.34 9.80
CA ASP A 27 -7.02 -15.33 9.05
C ASP A 27 -7.25 -15.25 7.54
N ALA A 28 -8.44 -14.80 7.11
CA ALA A 28 -8.82 -14.63 5.72
C ALA A 28 -7.88 -13.71 4.93
N TRP A 29 -7.18 -12.78 5.60
CA TRP A 29 -6.24 -11.83 4.97
C TRP A 29 -4.80 -12.02 5.45
N SER A 30 -4.46 -13.21 5.95
CA SER A 30 -3.13 -13.54 6.46
C SER A 30 -2.01 -13.41 5.41
N ARG A 31 -2.37 -13.50 4.12
CA ARG A 31 -1.46 -13.37 2.97
C ARG A 31 -1.69 -12.12 2.11
N SER A 32 -2.51 -11.18 2.60
CA SER A 32 -2.77 -9.92 1.90
C SER A 32 -1.73 -8.85 2.30
N LEU A 33 -1.25 -8.10 1.31
CA LEU A 33 -0.52 -6.85 1.52
C LEU A 33 -1.50 -5.68 1.50
N PHE A 34 -1.58 -4.93 2.60
CA PHE A 34 -2.45 -3.76 2.71
C PHE A 34 -1.73 -2.47 2.30
N VAL A 35 -2.19 -1.82 1.24
CA VAL A 35 -1.65 -0.54 0.75
C VAL A 35 -2.51 0.60 1.27
N TYR A 36 -1.90 1.49 2.06
CA TYR A 36 -2.59 2.61 2.69
C TYR A 36 -1.97 3.96 2.28
N ASN A 37 -2.78 5.02 2.38
CA ASN A 37 -2.34 6.38 2.11
C ASN A 37 -1.46 6.86 3.26
N ASP A 38 -0.19 7.13 2.96
CA ASP A 38 0.78 7.57 3.96
C ASP A 38 1.09 9.07 3.84
N ASN A 39 1.77 9.58 4.87
CA ASN A 39 2.40 10.88 4.87
C ASN A 39 3.79 10.78 4.21
N GLU A 40 4.13 11.73 3.34
CA GLU A 40 5.41 11.79 2.62
C GLU A 40 6.62 11.69 3.56
N SER A 41 6.64 12.45 4.65
CA SER A 41 7.79 12.46 5.57
C SER A 41 8.00 11.11 6.26
N GLN A 42 6.92 10.44 6.67
CA GLN A 42 6.98 9.16 7.36
C GLN A 42 7.30 8.03 6.37
N SER A 43 6.73 8.09 5.16
CA SER A 43 7.08 7.18 4.06
C SER A 43 8.55 7.31 3.66
N GLY A 44 9.08 8.54 3.56
CA GLY A 44 10.49 8.78 3.25
C GLY A 44 11.43 8.16 4.28
N VAL A 45 11.18 8.39 5.57
CA VAL A 45 11.96 7.78 6.66
C VAL A 45 11.89 6.26 6.60
N TYR A 46 10.73 5.67 6.32
CA TYR A 46 10.58 4.23 6.19
C TYR A 46 11.42 3.67 5.04
N LEU A 47 11.33 4.29 3.85
CA LEU A 47 12.04 3.83 2.66
C LEU A 47 13.57 3.98 2.81
N ASP A 48 14.03 5.06 3.46
CA ASP A 48 15.45 5.22 3.79
C ASP A 48 15.95 4.12 4.74
N GLN A 49 15.14 3.74 5.72
CA GLN A 49 15.46 2.63 6.63
C GLN A 49 15.45 1.28 5.91
N VAL A 50 14.51 1.05 4.99
CA VAL A 50 14.47 -0.17 4.15
C VAL A 50 15.74 -0.28 3.32
N ASP A 51 16.12 0.79 2.62
CA ASP A 51 17.31 0.81 1.76
C ASP A 51 18.60 0.57 2.57
N ALA A 52 18.65 1.06 3.80
CA ALA A 52 19.76 0.84 4.72
C ALA A 52 19.71 -0.51 5.46
N GLY A 53 18.59 -1.25 5.40
CA GLY A 53 18.38 -2.47 6.21
C GLY A 53 18.28 -2.18 7.72
N THR A 54 17.74 -1.03 8.10
CA THR A 54 17.73 -0.49 9.47
C THR A 54 16.33 -0.16 9.99
N VAL A 55 15.29 -0.82 9.48
CA VAL A 55 13.90 -0.61 9.91
C VAL A 55 13.79 -0.72 11.43
N ASP A 56 13.40 0.39 12.07
CA ASP A 56 13.25 0.50 13.52
C ASP A 56 11.76 0.65 13.88
N PRO A 57 11.14 -0.36 14.52
CA PRO A 57 9.76 -0.30 14.98
C PRO A 57 9.44 0.86 15.92
N ALA A 58 10.44 1.46 16.58
CA ALA A 58 10.24 2.62 17.45
C ALA A 58 10.22 3.96 16.70
N SER A 59 10.64 3.97 15.44
CA SER A 59 10.74 5.19 14.63
C SER A 59 9.38 5.73 14.17
N SER A 60 9.34 7.00 13.76
CA SER A 60 8.12 7.64 13.23
C SER A 60 7.55 6.92 12.00
N ALA A 61 8.41 6.24 11.23
CA ALA A 61 8.02 5.39 10.10
C ALA A 61 7.11 4.22 10.50
N CYS A 62 7.09 3.84 11.77
CA CYS A 62 6.29 2.71 12.27
C CYS A 62 5.18 3.17 13.23
N GLN A 63 4.95 4.47 13.40
CA GLN A 63 3.91 4.98 14.30
C GLN A 63 2.54 4.99 13.61
N ALA A 64 1.48 4.60 14.31
CA ALA A 64 0.13 4.57 13.77
C ALA A 64 -0.34 5.94 13.24
N GLY A 65 -0.91 5.94 12.04
CA GLY A 65 -1.62 7.08 11.45
C GLY A 65 -3.12 7.08 11.75
N ALA A 66 -3.87 7.88 11.01
CA ALA A 66 -5.33 7.95 11.10
C ALA A 66 -6.02 7.09 10.03
N GLY A 67 -7.27 6.68 10.29
CA GLY A 67 -8.06 5.85 9.37
C GLY A 67 -7.33 4.55 9.03
N ASN A 68 -7.30 4.19 7.75
CA ASN A 68 -6.54 3.02 7.28
C ASN A 68 -5.02 3.19 7.44
N GLY A 69 -4.50 4.41 7.67
CA GLY A 69 -3.10 4.63 8.05
C GLY A 69 -2.74 4.18 9.47
N ALA A 70 -3.72 3.79 10.29
CA ALA A 70 -3.49 3.19 11.60
C ALA A 70 -2.65 1.90 11.52
N ILE A 71 -2.61 1.25 10.35
CA ILE A 71 -1.82 0.04 10.13
C ILE A 71 -0.34 0.30 9.83
N ARG A 72 0.12 1.57 9.82
CA ARG A 72 1.53 1.90 9.60
C ARG A 72 2.52 1.00 10.38
N PRO A 73 2.32 0.67 11.67
CA PRO A 73 3.25 -0.21 12.40
C PRO A 73 3.46 -1.59 11.74
N TYR A 74 2.48 -2.08 10.98
CA TYR A 74 2.52 -3.40 10.33
C TYR A 74 3.42 -3.44 9.10
N GLN A 75 3.88 -2.29 8.58
CA GLN A 75 4.90 -2.25 7.53
C GLN A 75 6.29 -2.59 8.07
N CYS A 76 6.49 -2.48 9.39
CA CYS A 76 7.76 -2.75 10.05
C CYS A 76 7.86 -4.19 10.60
N LEU A 77 6.93 -5.07 10.22
CA LEU A 77 6.98 -6.51 10.51
C LEU A 77 7.84 -7.26 9.48
N THR A 78 8.15 -8.52 9.78
CA THR A 78 8.83 -9.42 8.83
C THR A 78 8.04 -10.74 8.71
N PRO A 79 7.41 -11.04 7.56
CA PRO A 79 7.24 -10.13 6.42
C PRO A 79 6.33 -8.94 6.77
N PRO A 80 6.47 -7.78 6.09
CA PRO A 80 5.53 -6.68 6.23
C PRO A 80 4.08 -7.13 5.96
N ARG A 81 3.11 -6.53 6.64
CA ARG A 81 1.67 -6.76 6.35
C ARG A 81 0.99 -5.53 5.77
N ALA A 82 1.69 -4.40 5.75
CA ALA A 82 1.23 -3.14 5.18
C ALA A 82 2.36 -2.48 4.38
N ALA A 83 1.98 -1.61 3.44
CA ALA A 83 2.90 -0.74 2.72
C ALA A 83 2.27 0.65 2.54
N GLY A 84 2.95 1.68 3.07
CA GLY A 84 2.52 3.06 2.90
C GLY A 84 2.91 3.61 1.54
N VAL A 85 1.95 4.21 0.81
CA VAL A 85 2.22 5.00 -0.39
C VAL A 85 1.90 6.47 -0.08
N PRO A 86 2.86 7.39 -0.21
CA PRO A 86 2.67 8.76 0.22
C PRO A 86 1.64 9.47 -0.66
N THR A 87 0.80 10.30 -0.04
CA THR A 87 -0.26 11.08 -0.71
C THR A 87 -0.20 12.58 -0.35
N GLY A 88 0.95 13.04 0.15
CA GLY A 88 1.17 14.39 0.67
C GLY A 88 1.46 14.38 2.18
N PRO A 89 1.16 15.47 2.91
CA PRO A 89 0.44 16.67 2.47
C PRO A 89 1.32 17.66 1.67
N GLY A 90 0.67 18.60 0.99
CA GLY A 90 1.33 19.80 0.43
C GLY A 90 1.56 19.79 -1.08
N TRP A 91 1.24 18.69 -1.76
CA TRP A 91 1.36 18.60 -3.22
C TRP A 91 0.21 19.33 -3.91
N ALA A 92 0.54 20.15 -4.91
CA ALA A 92 -0.42 20.83 -5.76
C ALA A 92 -1.00 19.89 -6.83
N ASP A 93 -0.18 18.97 -7.33
CA ASP A 93 -0.51 17.98 -8.36
C ASP A 93 0.33 16.71 -8.21
N LEU A 94 0.21 15.79 -9.18
CA LEU A 94 0.99 14.56 -9.21
C LEU A 94 2.49 14.83 -9.32
N ASP A 95 2.93 15.82 -10.10
CA ASP A 95 4.35 16.02 -10.40
C ASP A 95 5.15 16.36 -9.13
N ASP A 96 4.55 17.12 -8.21
CA ASP A 96 5.13 17.42 -6.90
C ASP A 96 5.46 16.16 -6.08
N GLY A 97 4.57 15.16 -6.10
CA GLY A 97 4.68 13.94 -5.29
C GLY A 97 5.19 12.71 -6.03
N LYS A 98 5.30 12.78 -7.35
CA LYS A 98 5.43 11.60 -8.22
C LYS A 98 6.64 10.75 -7.88
N ALA A 99 7.80 11.37 -7.64
CA ALA A 99 9.02 10.63 -7.31
C ALA A 99 8.89 9.86 -5.99
N ALA A 100 8.23 10.43 -4.98
CA ALA A 100 7.99 9.77 -3.70
C ALA A 100 7.00 8.61 -3.85
N ILE A 101 5.93 8.81 -4.62
CA ILE A 101 4.94 7.77 -4.94
C ILE A 101 5.62 6.61 -5.69
N ASP A 102 6.38 6.91 -6.74
CA ASP A 102 7.05 5.90 -7.56
C ASP A 102 8.05 5.07 -6.75
N ARG A 103 8.79 5.71 -5.83
CA ARG A 103 9.70 5.02 -4.90
C ARG A 103 8.94 4.06 -3.99
N ALA A 104 7.83 4.49 -3.40
CA ALA A 104 7.00 3.63 -2.56
C ALA A 104 6.38 2.45 -3.35
N LEU A 105 5.92 2.70 -4.57
CA LEU A 105 5.37 1.67 -5.45
C LEU A 105 6.45 0.67 -5.92
N ALA A 106 7.68 1.12 -6.14
CA ALA A 106 8.81 0.23 -6.39
C ALA A 106 9.06 -0.70 -5.19
N HIS A 107 8.97 -0.19 -3.97
CA HIS A 107 9.04 -1.03 -2.77
C HIS A 107 7.89 -2.04 -2.69
N VAL A 108 6.65 -1.62 -2.97
CA VAL A 108 5.50 -2.54 -3.07
C VAL A 108 5.78 -3.67 -4.07
N ARG A 109 6.30 -3.35 -5.26
CA ARG A 109 6.69 -4.37 -6.24
C ARG A 109 7.68 -5.37 -5.66
N THR A 110 8.75 -4.91 -5.01
CA THR A 110 9.75 -5.78 -4.37
C THR A 110 9.11 -6.71 -3.34
N LEU A 111 8.16 -6.21 -2.52
CA LEU A 111 7.41 -7.05 -1.59
C LEU A 111 6.61 -8.12 -2.32
N LEU A 112 5.92 -7.79 -3.42
CA LEU A 112 5.11 -8.76 -4.17
C LEU A 112 5.96 -9.82 -4.89
N GLU A 113 7.18 -9.49 -5.27
CA GLU A 113 8.12 -10.42 -5.91
C GLU A 113 8.67 -11.48 -4.93
N THR A 114 8.56 -11.28 -3.61
CA THR A 114 8.97 -12.28 -2.59
C THR A 114 8.16 -13.58 -2.65
N GLY A 115 6.91 -13.52 -3.11
CA GLY A 115 5.97 -14.66 -3.07
C GLY A 115 5.18 -14.80 -1.75
N ASP A 116 5.41 -13.92 -0.78
CA ASP A 116 4.73 -13.97 0.53
C ASP A 116 3.23 -13.64 0.45
N TYR A 117 2.81 -12.97 -0.63
CA TYR A 117 1.46 -12.46 -0.82
C TYR A 117 0.74 -13.08 -2.02
N ASP A 118 -0.58 -13.23 -1.89
CA ASP A 118 -1.52 -13.61 -2.95
C ASP A 118 -2.57 -12.53 -3.26
N GLU A 119 -2.64 -11.47 -2.45
CA GLU A 119 -3.59 -10.37 -2.64
C GLU A 119 -2.96 -9.02 -2.25
N VAL A 120 -3.28 -7.99 -3.03
CA VAL A 120 -3.05 -6.59 -2.70
C VAL A 120 -4.39 -5.94 -2.40
N ILE A 121 -4.54 -5.37 -1.20
CA ILE A 121 -5.74 -4.64 -0.79
C ILE A 121 -5.40 -3.17 -0.64
N TYR A 122 -6.15 -2.29 -1.30
CA TYR A 122 -5.92 -0.84 -1.21
C TYR A 122 -7.19 -0.09 -0.84
N SER A 123 -7.00 1.08 -0.23
CA SER A 123 -8.11 1.91 0.26
C SER A 123 -8.75 2.68 -0.90
N ALA A 124 -9.79 2.13 -1.51
CA ALA A 124 -10.53 2.73 -2.61
C ALA A 124 -11.60 3.73 -2.12
N LYS A 125 -11.96 4.69 -2.97
CA LYS A 125 -12.98 5.71 -2.68
C LYS A 125 -14.37 5.09 -2.56
N SER A 126 -14.72 4.24 -3.52
CA SER A 126 -16.00 3.53 -3.56
C SER A 126 -15.88 2.28 -4.41
N ALA A 127 -16.82 1.34 -4.25
CA ALA A 127 -16.88 0.13 -5.06
C ALA A 127 -17.16 0.44 -6.54
N SER A 128 -17.84 1.56 -6.84
CA SER A 128 -18.10 2.03 -8.20
C SER A 128 -16.96 2.85 -8.81
N GLU A 129 -16.00 3.29 -8.01
CA GLU A 129 -14.82 4.04 -8.45
C GLU A 129 -13.52 3.39 -7.91
N PRO A 130 -13.24 2.11 -8.24
CA PRO A 130 -12.06 1.43 -7.70
C PRO A 130 -10.74 2.07 -8.15
N GLY A 131 -10.72 2.71 -9.33
CA GLY A 131 -9.54 3.45 -9.81
C GLY A 131 -9.24 4.77 -9.10
N VAL A 132 -9.94 5.08 -7.99
CA VAL A 132 -9.72 6.30 -7.20
C VAL A 132 -9.47 5.91 -5.75
N LEU A 133 -8.36 6.38 -5.17
CA LEU A 133 -8.09 6.20 -3.75
C LEU A 133 -9.13 6.93 -2.89
N GLY A 134 -9.52 6.27 -1.80
CA GLY A 134 -10.26 6.92 -0.74
C GLY A 134 -9.33 7.88 0.00
N SER A 135 -9.79 9.10 0.25
CA SER A 135 -9.08 10.09 1.03
C SER A 135 -10.02 10.69 2.08
N GLY A 136 -9.47 11.06 3.24
CA GLY A 136 -10.25 11.57 4.35
C GLY A 136 -9.40 12.33 5.38
N THR A 137 -8.14 11.92 5.56
CA THR A 137 -7.17 12.63 6.42
C THR A 137 -6.41 13.72 5.67
N PHE A 138 -6.11 13.48 4.40
CA PHE A 138 -5.50 14.43 3.48
C PHE A 138 -6.51 14.82 2.40
N SER A 139 -6.21 15.92 1.69
CA SER A 139 -6.88 16.29 0.44
C SER A 139 -5.89 16.19 -0.73
N PRO A 140 -5.45 14.98 -1.14
CA PRO A 140 -4.51 14.84 -2.24
C PRO A 140 -5.13 15.33 -3.55
N PRO A 141 -4.30 15.86 -4.47
CA PRO A 141 -4.73 16.16 -5.83
C PRO A 141 -5.38 14.96 -6.53
N LYS A 142 -6.34 15.24 -7.42
CA LYS A 142 -7.16 14.19 -8.07
C LYS A 142 -6.31 13.22 -8.89
N ASP A 143 -5.31 13.72 -9.58
CA ASP A 143 -4.34 12.95 -10.35
C ASP A 143 -3.56 11.97 -9.47
N VAL A 144 -3.09 12.38 -8.28
CA VAL A 144 -2.49 11.48 -7.26
C VAL A 144 -3.46 10.35 -6.88
N LEU A 145 -4.73 10.69 -6.58
CA LEU A 145 -5.74 9.71 -6.18
C LEU A 145 -6.02 8.65 -7.27
N THR A 146 -5.85 9.01 -8.53
CA THR A 146 -6.02 8.08 -9.66
C THR A 146 -4.73 7.37 -10.07
N TYR A 147 -3.58 7.99 -9.83
CA TYR A 147 -2.29 7.45 -10.25
C TYR A 147 -1.95 6.16 -9.51
N ILE A 148 -2.08 6.17 -8.19
CA ILE A 148 -1.68 5.04 -7.34
C ILE A 148 -2.45 3.74 -7.66
N PRO A 149 -3.79 3.71 -7.74
CA PRO A 149 -4.51 2.46 -8.07
C PRO A 149 -4.17 1.92 -9.46
N ASN A 150 -3.95 2.81 -10.44
CA ASN A 150 -3.56 2.42 -11.80
C ASN A 150 -2.17 1.77 -11.81
N GLU A 151 -1.21 2.33 -11.07
CA GLU A 151 0.13 1.73 -10.95
C GLU A 151 0.11 0.42 -10.17
N LEU A 152 -0.67 0.32 -9.07
CA LEU A 152 -0.84 -0.96 -8.36
C LEU A 152 -1.38 -2.04 -9.30
N LYS A 153 -2.36 -1.71 -10.15
CA LYS A 153 -2.86 -2.62 -11.17
C LYS A 153 -1.76 -3.06 -12.13
N ARG A 154 -0.99 -2.11 -12.67
CA ARG A 154 0.13 -2.41 -13.56
C ARG A 154 1.17 -3.33 -12.90
N ILE A 155 1.55 -3.05 -11.66
CA ILE A 155 2.52 -3.84 -10.90
C ILE A 155 2.02 -5.26 -10.69
N VAL A 156 0.76 -5.44 -10.27
CA VAL A 156 0.16 -6.77 -10.07
C VAL A 156 0.14 -7.57 -11.38
N ASP A 157 -0.25 -6.95 -12.49
CA ASP A 157 -0.26 -7.59 -13.81
C ASP A 157 1.17 -8.02 -14.24
N GLU A 158 2.17 -7.16 -14.04
CA GLU A 158 3.58 -7.45 -14.36
C GLU A 158 4.16 -8.59 -13.51
N VAL A 159 3.91 -8.58 -12.20
CA VAL A 159 4.41 -9.62 -11.28
C VAL A 159 3.74 -10.96 -11.59
N ASN A 160 2.45 -10.98 -11.91
CA ASN A 160 1.76 -12.20 -12.36
C ASN A 160 2.39 -12.75 -13.65
N ALA A 161 2.65 -11.89 -14.64
CA ALA A 161 3.31 -12.31 -15.87
C ALA A 161 4.70 -12.91 -15.64
N ILE A 162 5.44 -12.43 -14.62
CA ILE A 162 6.72 -13.04 -14.21
C ILE A 162 6.49 -14.41 -13.56
N ARG A 163 5.57 -14.51 -12.60
CA ARG A 163 5.26 -15.76 -11.88
C ARG A 163 4.83 -16.87 -12.84
N ASP A 164 4.03 -16.55 -13.85
CA ASP A 164 3.58 -17.50 -14.86
C ASP A 164 4.74 -18.06 -15.68
N ARG A 165 5.68 -17.20 -16.12
CA ARG A 165 6.88 -17.64 -16.86
C ARG A 165 7.79 -18.54 -16.02
N SER A 166 7.94 -18.25 -14.73
CA SER A 166 8.73 -19.06 -13.81
C SER A 166 8.10 -20.41 -13.48
N SER A 167 6.78 -20.59 -13.70
CA SER A 167 6.08 -21.85 -13.47
C SER A 167 6.16 -22.83 -14.65
N LEU A 168 6.71 -22.40 -15.78
CA LEU A 168 6.84 -23.19 -17.01
C LEU A 168 8.26 -23.76 -17.24
N GLY A 169 9.20 -23.51 -16.33
CA GLY A 169 10.57 -24.05 -16.34
C GLY A 169 10.80 -25.02 -15.20
#